data_AF-A0A378MYA3-F1
#
_entry.id   AF-A0A378MYA3-F1
#
_cell.length_a   1.000
_cell.length_b   1.000
_cell.length_c   1.000
_cell.angle_alpha   90.00
_cell.angle_beta   90.00
_cell.angle_gamma   90.00
#
_symmetry.space_group_name_H-M   'P 1'
#
loop_
_entity.id
_entity.type
_entity.pdbx_description
1 polymer ?
#
loop_
_entity_poly.entity_id
_entity_poly.type
_entity_poly.pdbx_seq_one_letter_code
_entity_poly.pdbx_strand_id
1 'polypeptide(L)' 'MDIGGGAAFHLMIAVFAGYVAFSIADRPGLAVGLIGGMLATTAGAGILGGIVAGFLAGYTVKFLNGAIQLPQV' A
#
# COMPACT_ATOMS: atom_id res chain seq x y z
N MET A 1 26.25 3.42 2.53
CA MET A 1 25.79 4.70 1.92
C MET A 1 24.29 4.54 1.67
N ASP A 2 23.51 4.63 2.75
CA ASP A 2 22.17 4.02 2.83
C ASP A 2 21.02 5.02 2.65
N ILE A 3 21.35 6.30 2.50
CA ILE A 3 20.37 7.39 2.33
C ILE A 3 19.86 7.48 0.88
N GLY A 4 20.64 7.01 -0.10
CA GLY A 4 20.31 7.11 -1.52
C GLY A 4 19.55 5.89 -2.04
N GLY A 5 20.28 4.87 -2.52
CA GLY A 5 19.68 3.76 -3.26
C GLY A 5 18.71 2.89 -2.45
N GLY A 6 19.06 2.58 -1.21
CA GLY A 6 18.22 1.74 -0.33
C GLY A 6 16.92 2.45 0.04
N ALA A 7 17.00 3.59 0.71
CA ALA A 7 15.83 4.35 1.15
C ALA A 7 14.92 4.79 -0.01
N ALA A 8 15.49 5.24 -1.15
CA ALA A 8 14.70 5.63 -2.31
C ALA A 8 13.90 4.45 -2.90
N PHE A 9 14.47 3.25 -2.93
CA PHE A 9 13.79 2.05 -3.41
C PHE A 9 12.62 1.64 -2.50
N HIS A 10 12.78 1.79 -1.18
CA HIS A 10 11.71 1.52 -0.23
C HIS A 10 10.54 2.48 -0.41
N LEU A 11 10.84 3.79 -0.54
CA LEU A 11 9.83 4.81 -0.82
C LEU A 11 9.12 4.57 -2.17
N MET A 12 9.87 4.20 -3.21
CA MET A 12 9.29 3.87 -4.51
C MET A 12 8.26 2.75 -4.41
N ILE A 13 8.59 1.65 -3.73
CA ILE A 13 7.68 0.51 -3.58
C ILE A 13 6.48 0.86 -2.70
N ALA A 14 6.70 1.62 -1.62
CA ALA A 14 5.63 2.09 -0.76
C ALA A 14 4.64 2.94 -1.55
N VAL A 15 5.12 3.97 -2.25
CA VAL A 15 4.28 4.87 -3.06
C VAL A 15 3.56 4.10 -4.16
N PHE A 16 4.27 3.20 -4.86
CA PHE A 16 3.68 2.33 -5.87
C PHE A 16 2.52 1.48 -5.30
N ALA A 17 2.73 0.77 -4.20
CA ALA A 17 1.71 -0.05 -3.54
C ALA A 17 0.53 0.81 -3.03
N GLY A 18 0.83 2.00 -2.51
CA GLY A 18 -0.16 2.99 -2.08
C GLY A 18 -1.09 3.43 -3.21
N TYR A 19 -0.54 3.73 -4.38
CA TYR A 19 -1.33 4.12 -5.54
C TYR A 19 -2.09 2.96 -6.18
N VAL A 20 -1.54 1.74 -6.17
CA VAL A 20 -2.28 0.54 -6.59
C VAL A 20 -3.50 0.31 -5.69
N ALA A 21 -3.33 0.42 -4.37
CA ALA A 21 -4.45 0.28 -3.43
C ALA A 21 -5.47 1.42 -3.57
N PHE A 22 -4.99 2.65 -3.77
CA PHE A 22 -5.84 3.82 -4.02
C PHE A 22 -6.69 3.65 -5.30
N SER A 23 -6.15 3.03 -6.34
CA SER A 23 -6.90 2.72 -7.57
C SER A 23 -8.07 1.76 -7.35
N ILE A 24 -8.11 1.01 -6.24
CA ILE A 24 -9.15 0.01 -5.96
C ILE A 24 -10.18 0.51 -4.94
N ALA A 25 -9.73 1.22 -3.91
CA ALA A 25 -10.54 1.60 -2.76
C ALA A 25 -10.53 3.11 -2.46
N ASP A 26 -10.10 3.94 -3.41
CA ASP A 26 -9.99 5.38 -3.30
C ASP A 26 -9.10 5.80 -2.10
N ARG A 27 -9.43 6.93 -1.48
CA ARG A 27 -8.67 7.58 -0.39
C ARG A 27 -8.27 6.65 0.76
N PRO A 28 -9.14 5.79 1.33
CA PRO A 28 -8.72 4.92 2.44
C PRO A 28 -7.73 3.84 2.00
N GLY A 29 -7.71 3.47 0.71
CA GLY A 29 -6.76 2.51 0.16
C GLY A 29 -5.30 2.98 0.24
N LEU A 30 -5.07 4.30 0.20
CA LEU A 30 -3.75 4.89 0.12
C LEU A 30 -2.90 4.62 1.38
N ALA A 31 -3.49 4.80 2.57
CA ALA A 31 -2.78 4.60 3.83
C ALA A 31 -2.39 3.12 4.04
N VAL A 32 -3.32 2.20 3.79
CA VAL A 32 -3.08 0.76 3.94
C VAL A 32 -2.11 0.24 2.88
N GLY A 33 -2.19 0.75 1.65
CA GLY A 33 -1.27 0.40 0.57
C GLY A 33 0.16 0.90 0.82
N LEU A 34 0.34 2.11 1.35
CA LEU A 34 1.67 2.63 1.74
C LEU A 34 2.31 1.77 2.84
N ILE A 35 1.55 1.42 3.88
CA ILE A 35 2.03 0.58 4.98
C ILE A 35 2.35 -0.84 4.47
N GLY A 36 1.48 -1.41 3.62
CA GLY A 36 1.71 -2.70 2.98
C GLY A 36 2.96 -2.73 2.11
N GLY A 37 3.22 -1.68 1.32
CA GLY A 37 4.44 -1.57 0.52
C GLY A 37 5.71 -1.37 1.35
N MET A 38 5.64 -0.62 2.45
CA MET A 38 6.73 -0.52 3.43
C MET A 38 7.01 -1.87 4.12
N LEU A 39 5.97 -2.65 4.43
CA LEU A 39 6.15 -3.99 4.98
C LEU A 39 6.78 -4.95 3.95
N ALA A 40 6.39 -4.87 2.68
CA ALA A 40 6.97 -5.69 1.62
C ALA A 40 8.47 -5.42 1.41
N THR A 41 8.89 -4.17 1.54
CA THR A 41 10.31 -3.79 1.41
C THR A 41 11.13 -4.22 2.61
N THR A 42 10.63 -3.99 3.83
CA THR A 42 11.30 -4.41 5.07
C THR A 42 11.34 -5.93 5.23
N ALA A 43 10.35 -6.66 4.69
CA ALA A 43 10.35 -8.13 4.63
C ALA A 43 11.27 -8.72 3.56
N GLY A 44 11.95 -7.90 2.74
CA GLY A 44 12.85 -8.36 1.68
C GLY A 44 12.15 -8.87 0.41
N ALA A 45 10.82 -8.71 0.30
CA ALA A 45 10.03 -9.15 -0.86
C ALA A 45 10.11 -8.19 -2.06
N GLY A 46 10.63 -6.97 -1.86
CA GLY A 46 10.88 -6.00 -2.92
C GLY A 46 9.63 -5.60 -3.71
N ILE A 47 9.80 -5.40 -5.03
CA ILE A 47 8.72 -4.94 -5.92
C ILE A 47 7.57 -5.96 -6.01
N LEU A 48 7.89 -7.26 -6.05
CA LEU A 48 6.87 -8.32 -6.10
C LEU A 48 5.99 -8.28 -4.84
N GLY A 49 6.61 -8.15 -3.67
CA GLY A 49 5.89 -7.95 -2.42
C GLY A 49 5.05 -6.68 -2.45
N GLY A 50 5.55 -5.59 -3.02
CA GLY A 50 4.82 -4.33 -3.18
C GLY A 50 3.58 -4.45 -4.05
N ILE A 51 3.65 -5.17 -5.17
CA ILE A 51 2.51 -5.46 -6.05
C ILE A 51 1.45 -6.25 -5.26
N VAL A 52 1.85 -7.36 -4.65
CA VAL A 52 0.93 -8.22 -3.89
C VAL A 52 0.31 -7.45 -2.72
N ALA A 53 1.11 -6.70 -1.97
CA ALA A 53 0.65 -5.89 -0.86
C ALA A 53 -0.29 -4.77 -1.30
N GLY A 54 -0.03 -4.11 -2.45
CA GLY A 54 -0.90 -3.09 -3.01
C GLY A 54 -2.28 -3.63 -3.40
N PHE A 55 -2.33 -4.77 -4.09
CA PHE A 55 -3.59 -5.43 -4.41
C PHE A 55 -4.31 -5.94 -3.16
N LEU A 56 -3.60 -6.61 -2.26
CA LEU A 56 -4.17 -7.13 -1.02
C LEU A 56 -4.76 -6.00 -0.16
N ALA A 57 -4.02 -4.91 0.02
CA ALA A 57 -4.48 -3.72 0.72
C ALA A 57 -5.71 -3.10 0.04
N GLY A 58 -5.69 -2.92 -1.28
CA GLY A 58 -6.81 -2.35 -2.03
C GLY A 58 -8.10 -3.17 -1.89
N TYR A 59 -8.03 -4.48 -2.09
CA TYR A 59 -9.20 -5.35 -1.92
C TYR A 59 -9.69 -5.44 -0.47
N THR A 60 -8.76 -5.46 0.49
CA THR A 60 -9.10 -5.46 1.91
C THR A 60 -9.85 -4.17 2.27
N VAL A 61 -9.35 -3.01 1.88
CA VAL A 61 -10.03 -1.73 2.15
C VAL A 61 -11.36 -1.63 1.41
N LYS A 62 -11.45 -2.11 0.17
CA LYS A 62 -12.72 -2.16 -0.57
C LYS A 62 -13.76 -3.00 0.17
N PHE A 63 -13.36 -4.15 0.73
CA PHE A 63 -14.22 -4.97 1.57
C PHE A 63 -14.63 -4.25 2.85
N LEU A 64 -13.69 -3.60 3.55
CA LEU A 64 -14.02 -2.82 4.75
C LEU A 64 -14.97 -1.66 4.44
N ASN A 65 -14.79 -0.95 3.33
CA ASN A 65 -15.71 0.13 2.93
C ASN A 65 -17.13 -0.39 2.65
N GLY A 66 -17.27 -1.63 2.17
CA GLY A 66 -18.58 -2.27 1.97
C GLY A 66 -19.20 -2.79 3.26
N ALA A 67 -18.38 -3.28 4.20
CA ALA A 67 -18.83 -3.83 5.47
C ALA A 67 -19.09 -2.77 6.54
N ILE A 68 -18.35 -1.66 6.51
CA ILE A 68 -18.42 -0.57 7.48
C ILE A 68 -19.20 0.58 6.83
N GLN A 69 -20.46 0.74 7.24
CA GLN A 69 -21.25 1.92 6.90
C GLN A 69 -20.70 3.11 7.69
N LEU A 70 -19.75 3.84 7.10
CA LEU A 70 -19.26 5.09 7.67
C LEU A 70 -20.40 6.13 7.61
N PRO A 71 -20.86 6.67 8.75
CA PRO A 71 -21.79 7.78 8.75
C PRO A 71 -21.11 8.98 8.10
N GLN A 72 -21.77 9.57 7.10
CA GLN A 72 -21.31 10.79 6.44
C GLN A 72 -21.52 11.95 7.40
N VAL A 73 -20.47 12.28 8.18
CA VAL A 73 -20.39 13.53 8.94
C VAL A 73 -20.04 14.71 8.04
#